data_AF-A0A0C3AXR9-F1
#
_entry.id   AF-A0A0C3AXR9-F1
#
_cell.length_a   1.000
_cell.length_b   1.000
_cell.length_c   1.000
_cell.angle_alpha   90.00
_cell.angle_beta   90.00
_cell.angle_gamma   90.00
#
_symmetry.space_group_name_H-M   'P 1'
#
loop_
_entity.id
_entity.type
_entity.pdbx_description
1 polymer ?
#
loop_
_entity_poly.entity_id
_entity_poly.type
_entity_poly.pdbx_seq_one_letter_code
_entity_poly.pdbx_strand_id
1 'polypeptide(L)'
;MEPDPSPSKTSLLKRLAGPSSTKAGLSKDQTEINRIIADVSKGSKFYENEKGKDEELSKRISKILKQRDEALRGVDIRVVERQVDQIIEELEAQRDLSQIIVHFDMDAFYASVELLHNLSLVGKPFAVGGGVLCTASYEARKYGVRSGMAEFVGKKLCPDLIVVKLNFERYNEMSKRCMEIFRRYDPNMCPAGCDEGYLNITRYCKDNLIDSETCVREMRTAVHNETKLTVSAGIAPNKISSDKNKPNGQFQFSFDRESIIEFMHDLPVRKVPGVGRVHERMLEAIGIRTCGDIYAHRGTLSLMDELFGLRFLLRTHLGIASNVVQPTQRQDRKSIGAERTFRSLSDKNTILSKLDDVATELANDMAKGGWMGKTVTLKYKLDTYQVFTRAKSFSHWISQKDDLFATGKELLLPELPLTIRLIGLRVTKLKDLHASEPTGGIKRFFTASSSSPRKKTKREVEVDTELPTETPGVDSDEYMPNYYEMDEETDLPGLEDDDSMQERGKIPLAEHSKSRPPKPPSSKKAISPSIPHYKDPIYSEGHEDSGAQGVATRLDPMASSSTSIEHHDCPICGKHMATDNQGLNAHIDFCLSKGAILAAQAAASSPGRRRASTAPTTKRK
;
A
#
# COMPACT_ATOMS: atom_id res chain seq x y z
N MET A 1 -8.52 -15.06 30.71
CA MET A 1 -7.63 -14.90 29.54
C MET A 1 -7.69 -16.19 28.76
N GLU A 2 -8.10 -16.15 27.49
CA GLU A 2 -7.80 -17.26 26.57
C GLU A 2 -6.31 -17.22 26.21
N PRO A 3 -5.67 -18.35 25.85
CA PRO A 3 -4.27 -18.36 25.46
C PRO A 3 -4.06 -17.61 24.14
N ASP A 4 -3.04 -16.75 24.12
CA ASP A 4 -2.64 -15.95 22.96
C ASP A 4 -2.41 -16.85 21.72
N PRO A 5 -3.09 -16.61 20.58
CA PRO A 5 -2.98 -17.49 19.42
C PRO A 5 -1.54 -17.63 18.90
N SER A 6 -1.13 -18.89 18.70
CA SER A 6 0.19 -19.21 18.15
C SER A 6 0.46 -18.45 16.83
N PRO A 7 1.71 -18.01 16.55
CA PRO A 7 1.98 -17.05 15.47
C PRO A 7 1.42 -17.42 14.09
N SER A 8 1.38 -18.72 13.75
CA SER A 8 0.78 -19.24 12.51
C SER A 8 -0.74 -19.08 12.41
N LYS A 9 -1.47 -19.06 13.53
CA LYS A 9 -2.90 -18.69 13.53
C LYS A 9 -3.04 -17.19 13.25
N THR A 10 -2.19 -16.37 13.87
CA THR A 10 -2.23 -14.91 13.75
C THR A 10 -1.86 -14.42 12.34
N SER A 11 -0.90 -15.06 11.66
CA SER A 11 -0.60 -14.79 10.24
C SER A 11 -1.78 -15.16 9.32
N LEU A 12 -2.38 -16.35 9.51
CA LEU A 12 -3.54 -16.76 8.73
C LEU A 12 -4.76 -15.84 8.95
N LEU A 13 -4.99 -15.35 10.18
CA LEU A 13 -6.01 -14.33 10.45
C LEU A 13 -5.72 -13.00 9.74
N LYS A 14 -4.48 -12.48 9.79
CA LYS A 14 -4.05 -11.30 8.99
C LYS A 14 -4.31 -11.53 7.49
N ARG A 15 -4.07 -12.74 6.96
CA ARG A 15 -4.28 -13.10 5.56
C ARG A 15 -5.76 -13.20 5.17
N LEU A 16 -6.60 -13.81 5.99
CA LEU A 16 -8.05 -13.94 5.75
C LEU A 16 -8.82 -12.60 5.85
N ALA A 17 -8.31 -11.62 6.61
CA ALA A 17 -8.97 -10.31 6.82
C ALA A 17 -9.25 -9.46 5.56
N GLY A 18 -8.71 -9.85 4.40
CA GLY A 18 -8.80 -9.15 3.10
C GLY A 18 -7.78 -8.01 2.93
N PRO A 19 -7.46 -7.62 1.67
CA PRO A 19 -6.42 -6.61 1.39
C PRO A 19 -6.78 -5.22 1.92
N SER A 20 -8.08 -4.91 2.06
CA SER A 20 -8.62 -3.64 2.54
C SER A 20 -8.76 -3.57 4.07
N SER A 21 -8.05 -4.39 4.84
CA SER A 21 -8.13 -4.43 6.31
C SER A 21 -7.71 -3.13 7.02
N THR A 22 -7.04 -2.21 6.32
CA THR A 22 -6.51 -0.94 6.84
C THR A 22 -7.19 0.31 6.26
N LYS A 23 -8.35 0.17 5.57
CA LYS A 23 -9.09 1.30 4.98
C LYS A 23 -9.75 2.19 6.05
N ALA A 24 -9.85 3.49 5.75
CA ALA A 24 -10.51 4.48 6.60
C ALA A 24 -12.00 4.15 6.85
N GLY A 25 -12.47 4.42 8.08
CA GLY A 25 -13.86 4.17 8.52
C GLY A 25 -14.11 2.78 9.13
N LEU A 26 -13.11 1.90 9.19
CA LEU A 26 -13.18 0.63 9.91
C LEU A 26 -13.07 0.83 11.45
N SER A 27 -13.63 -0.10 12.22
CA SER A 27 -13.40 -0.18 13.68
C SER A 27 -11.90 -0.29 14.01
N LYS A 28 -11.46 0.37 15.10
CA LYS A 28 -10.07 0.28 15.59
C LYS A 28 -9.70 -1.14 16.04
N ASP A 29 -10.60 -1.81 16.75
CA ASP A 29 -10.47 -3.25 16.98
C ASP A 29 -11.06 -4.02 15.79
N GLN A 30 -10.29 -4.98 15.30
CA GLN A 30 -10.66 -5.90 14.22
C GLN A 30 -10.65 -7.37 14.69
N THR A 31 -10.42 -7.65 15.98
CA THR A 31 -10.19 -9.01 16.51
C THR A 31 -11.39 -9.91 16.27
N GLU A 32 -12.57 -9.51 16.76
CA GLU A 32 -13.81 -10.29 16.57
C GLU A 32 -14.28 -10.27 15.10
N ILE A 33 -14.04 -9.19 14.36
CA ILE A 33 -14.32 -9.12 12.91
C ILE A 33 -13.49 -10.18 12.16
N ASN A 34 -12.19 -10.29 12.45
CA ASN A 34 -11.30 -11.26 11.83
C ASN A 34 -11.62 -12.69 12.26
N ARG A 35 -12.08 -12.90 13.51
CA ARG A 35 -12.62 -14.19 13.98
C ARG A 35 -13.84 -14.61 13.16
N ILE A 36 -14.85 -13.75 13.04
CA ILE A 36 -16.06 -14.02 12.26
C ILE A 36 -15.71 -14.32 10.79
N ILE A 37 -14.81 -13.54 10.19
CA ILE A 37 -14.32 -13.80 8.81
C ILE A 37 -13.70 -15.21 8.72
N ALA A 38 -12.88 -15.60 9.69
CA ALA A 38 -12.20 -16.90 9.68
C ALA A 38 -13.17 -18.07 9.91
N ASP A 39 -14.04 -17.99 10.93
CA ASP A 39 -15.02 -19.05 11.24
C ASP A 39 -16.07 -19.22 10.13
N VAL A 40 -16.48 -18.14 9.46
CA VAL A 40 -17.37 -18.19 8.28
C VAL A 40 -16.67 -18.71 7.02
N SER A 41 -15.34 -18.59 6.94
CA SER A 41 -14.55 -19.11 5.80
C SER A 41 -14.10 -20.57 5.97
N LYS A 42 -14.01 -21.05 7.21
CA LYS A 42 -13.40 -22.32 7.62
C LYS A 42 -13.93 -23.53 6.87
N GLY A 43 -13.03 -24.40 6.41
CA GLY A 43 -13.39 -25.61 5.65
C GLY A 43 -13.88 -25.36 4.21
N SER A 44 -13.93 -24.11 3.75
CA SER A 44 -14.14 -23.82 2.33
C SER A 44 -12.87 -24.04 1.51
N LYS A 45 -13.02 -24.34 0.21
CA LYS A 45 -11.88 -24.39 -0.74
C LYS A 45 -11.06 -23.09 -0.79
N PHE A 46 -11.64 -21.95 -0.40
CA PHE A 46 -10.90 -20.69 -0.28
C PHE A 46 -9.96 -20.70 0.93
N TYR A 47 -10.49 -21.08 2.09
CA TYR A 47 -9.74 -21.10 3.35
C TYR A 47 -8.54 -22.05 3.29
N GLU A 48 -8.69 -23.25 2.72
CA GLU A 48 -7.56 -24.18 2.58
C GLU A 48 -6.49 -23.68 1.58
N ASN A 49 -6.89 -22.97 0.51
CA ASN A 49 -5.96 -22.31 -0.42
C ASN A 49 -5.17 -21.18 0.27
N GLU A 50 -5.86 -20.32 1.01
CA GLU A 50 -5.22 -19.20 1.72
C GLU A 50 -4.35 -19.68 2.89
N LYS A 51 -4.72 -20.79 3.54
CA LYS A 51 -3.88 -21.52 4.51
C LYS A 51 -2.64 -22.10 3.84
N GLY A 52 -2.78 -22.76 2.69
CA GLY A 52 -1.65 -23.26 1.89
C GLY A 52 -0.66 -22.16 1.52
N LYS A 53 -1.14 -21.00 1.04
CA LYS A 53 -0.31 -19.82 0.76
C LYS A 53 0.34 -19.23 2.00
N ASP A 54 -0.30 -19.24 3.17
CA ASP A 54 0.32 -18.74 4.40
C ASP A 54 1.40 -19.69 4.93
N GLU A 55 1.21 -21.01 4.79
CA GLU A 55 2.23 -22.04 5.05
C GLU A 55 3.41 -21.95 4.06
N GLU A 56 3.15 -21.70 2.79
CA GLU A 56 4.17 -21.47 1.75
C GLU A 56 5.00 -20.20 2.02
N LEU A 57 4.33 -19.08 2.30
CA LEU A 57 5.00 -17.84 2.68
C LEU A 57 5.81 -18.00 3.98
N SER A 58 5.33 -18.83 4.92
CA SER A 58 6.12 -19.21 6.11
C SER A 58 7.41 -19.93 5.74
N LYS A 59 7.36 -20.88 4.80
CA LYS A 59 8.54 -21.59 4.27
C LYS A 59 9.49 -20.64 3.51
N ARG A 60 8.95 -19.72 2.69
CA ARG A 60 9.76 -18.68 2.00
C ARG A 60 10.47 -17.78 3.00
N ILE A 61 9.77 -17.31 4.04
CA ILE A 61 10.37 -16.54 5.14
C ILE A 61 11.47 -17.34 5.86
N SER A 62 11.27 -18.64 6.11
CA SER A 62 12.32 -19.51 6.66
C SER A 62 13.54 -19.72 5.74
N LYS A 63 13.41 -19.56 4.41
CA LYS A 63 14.55 -19.47 3.49
C LYS A 63 15.24 -18.10 3.59
N ILE A 64 14.47 -17.01 3.54
CA ILE A 64 14.96 -15.61 3.63
C ILE A 64 15.78 -15.39 4.91
N LEU A 65 15.33 -15.91 6.06
CA LEU A 65 16.07 -15.81 7.32
C LEU A 65 17.42 -16.53 7.27
N LYS A 66 17.52 -17.70 6.61
CA LYS A 66 18.80 -18.39 6.40
C LYS A 66 19.72 -17.60 5.46
N GLN A 67 19.17 -17.06 4.36
CA GLN A 67 19.93 -16.22 3.43
C GLN A 67 20.48 -14.96 4.12
N ARG A 68 19.69 -14.32 5.00
CA ARG A 68 20.15 -13.23 5.87
C ARG A 68 21.30 -13.65 6.78
N ASP A 69 21.13 -14.76 7.50
CA ASP A 69 22.11 -15.25 8.48
C ASP A 69 23.39 -15.81 7.82
N GLU A 70 23.33 -16.09 6.52
CA GLU A 70 24.47 -16.41 5.66
C GLU A 70 25.16 -15.14 5.11
N ALA A 71 24.39 -14.18 4.59
CA ALA A 71 24.92 -12.92 4.06
C ALA A 71 25.57 -12.04 5.14
N LEU A 72 25.11 -12.12 6.40
CA LEU A 72 25.73 -11.46 7.54
C LEU A 72 26.99 -12.19 8.07
N ARG A 73 27.31 -13.40 7.59
CA ARG A 73 28.34 -14.25 8.20
C ARG A 73 29.76 -13.77 7.87
N GLY A 74 30.38 -13.09 8.83
CA GLY A 74 31.76 -12.59 8.70
C GLY A 74 31.88 -11.22 8.03
N VAL A 75 30.75 -10.56 7.76
CA VAL A 75 30.71 -9.19 7.24
C VAL A 75 30.76 -8.20 8.40
N ASP A 76 31.66 -7.20 8.37
CA ASP A 76 31.54 -6.04 9.27
C ASP A 76 30.41 -5.14 8.74
N ILE A 77 29.23 -5.31 9.32
CA ILE A 77 28.01 -4.58 8.93
C ILE A 77 28.22 -3.06 8.88
N ARG A 78 29.12 -2.52 9.71
CA ARG A 78 29.45 -1.08 9.76
C ARG A 78 30.26 -0.60 8.56
N VAL A 79 30.78 -1.49 7.73
CA VAL A 79 31.35 -1.14 6.40
C VAL A 79 30.22 -0.99 5.40
N VAL A 80 29.28 -1.95 5.37
CA VAL A 80 28.11 -1.93 4.48
C VAL A 80 27.21 -0.73 4.82
N GLU A 81 26.91 -0.50 6.09
CA GLU A 81 26.16 0.68 6.56
C GLU A 81 26.74 1.98 6.01
N ARG A 82 28.07 2.17 6.07
CA ARG A 82 28.72 3.38 5.52
C ARG A 82 28.64 3.51 4.00
N GLN A 83 28.47 2.41 3.26
CA GLN A 83 28.18 2.46 1.82
C GLN A 83 26.71 2.82 1.57
N VAL A 84 25.80 2.35 2.43
CA VAL A 84 24.38 2.72 2.39
C VAL A 84 24.15 4.16 2.84
N ASP A 85 24.94 4.67 3.80
CA ASP A 85 24.90 6.06 4.25
C ASP A 85 25.27 7.02 3.10
N GLN A 86 26.19 6.63 2.20
CA GLN A 86 26.50 7.38 0.97
C GLN A 86 25.32 7.38 -0.03
N ILE A 87 24.57 6.28 -0.13
CA ILE A 87 23.33 6.23 -0.93
C ILE A 87 22.24 7.11 -0.30
N ILE A 88 22.17 7.17 1.03
CA ILE A 88 21.27 8.09 1.74
C ILE A 88 21.66 9.54 1.45
N GLU A 89 22.94 9.91 1.51
CA GLU A 89 23.42 11.25 1.13
C GLU A 89 23.12 11.58 -0.34
N GLU A 90 23.29 10.63 -1.26
CA GLU A 90 22.98 10.77 -2.69
C GLU A 90 21.49 11.04 -2.94
N LEU A 91 20.60 10.28 -2.29
CA LEU A 91 19.14 10.45 -2.37
C LEU A 91 18.68 11.74 -1.69
N GLU A 92 19.25 12.08 -0.53
CA GLU A 92 18.92 13.27 0.23
C GLU A 92 19.30 14.55 -0.53
N ALA A 93 20.42 14.54 -1.26
CA ALA A 93 20.84 15.63 -2.14
C ALA A 93 19.88 15.87 -3.33
N GLN A 94 18.99 14.91 -3.63
CA GLN A 94 17.94 15.01 -4.67
C GLN A 94 16.59 15.47 -4.11
N ARG A 95 16.48 15.77 -2.81
CA ARG A 95 15.22 16.19 -2.18
C ARG A 95 14.77 17.58 -2.67
N ASP A 96 13.69 17.59 -3.45
CA ASP A 96 12.95 18.81 -3.79
C ASP A 96 11.68 18.95 -2.93
N LEU A 97 11.60 20.06 -2.18
CA LEU A 97 10.44 20.46 -1.37
C LEU A 97 9.69 21.67 -1.95
N SER A 98 10.02 22.12 -3.17
CA SER A 98 9.43 23.31 -3.80
C SER A 98 8.06 23.09 -4.43
N GLN A 99 7.66 21.84 -4.65
CA GLN A 99 6.41 21.48 -5.33
C GLN A 99 5.28 21.23 -4.33
N ILE A 100 4.07 21.70 -4.65
CA ILE A 100 2.85 21.47 -3.87
C ILE A 100 2.05 20.38 -4.59
N ILE A 101 2.25 19.14 -4.18
CA ILE A 101 1.58 17.96 -4.73
C ILE A 101 0.35 17.63 -3.90
N VAL A 102 -0.77 17.37 -4.57
CA VAL A 102 -2.05 17.00 -3.95
C VAL A 102 -2.46 15.63 -4.43
N HIS A 103 -2.59 14.67 -3.52
CA HIS A 103 -3.31 13.43 -3.77
C HIS A 103 -4.77 13.59 -3.37
N PHE A 104 -5.70 13.20 -4.24
CA PHE A 104 -7.13 13.15 -3.94
C PHE A 104 -7.67 11.71 -4.01
N ASP A 105 -8.66 11.38 -3.17
CA ASP A 105 -9.45 10.13 -3.23
C ASP A 105 -10.91 10.46 -2.83
N MET A 106 -11.87 10.14 -3.70
CA MET A 106 -13.30 10.36 -3.48
C MET A 106 -13.91 9.39 -2.46
N ASP A 107 -14.50 9.92 -1.39
CA ASP A 107 -14.83 9.12 -0.20
C ASP A 107 -15.89 8.06 -0.50
N ALA A 108 -15.49 6.79 -0.42
CA ALA A 108 -16.31 5.61 -0.72
C ALA A 108 -16.95 5.59 -2.12
N PHE A 109 -16.38 6.31 -3.09
CA PHE A 109 -16.93 6.69 -4.39
C PHE A 109 -18.20 5.98 -4.87
N TYR A 110 -18.16 4.70 -5.31
CA TYR A 110 -19.35 4.04 -5.87
C TYR A 110 -20.53 3.99 -4.90
N ALA A 111 -20.29 3.83 -3.59
CA ALA A 111 -21.36 3.88 -2.59
C ALA A 111 -21.97 5.28 -2.51
N SER A 112 -21.12 6.31 -2.49
CA SER A 112 -21.55 7.72 -2.48
C SER A 112 -22.32 8.08 -3.76
N VAL A 113 -21.96 7.55 -4.93
CA VAL A 113 -22.72 7.71 -6.17
C VAL A 113 -24.08 7.00 -6.10
N GLU A 114 -24.15 5.76 -5.61
CA GLU A 114 -25.44 5.06 -5.43
C GLU A 114 -26.35 5.77 -4.39
N LEU A 115 -25.76 6.42 -3.37
CA LEU A 115 -26.49 7.25 -2.41
C LEU A 115 -27.22 8.42 -3.09
N LEU A 116 -26.57 9.11 -4.03
CA LEU A 116 -27.16 10.22 -4.80
C LEU A 116 -28.35 9.77 -5.65
N HIS A 117 -28.29 8.56 -6.21
CA HIS A 117 -29.38 7.98 -7.01
C HIS A 117 -30.47 7.30 -6.17
N ASN A 118 -30.19 6.94 -4.92
CA ASN A 118 -31.13 6.23 -4.05
C ASN A 118 -31.04 6.70 -2.60
N LEU A 119 -31.73 7.80 -2.29
CA LEU A 119 -31.82 8.39 -0.95
C LEU A 119 -32.38 7.43 0.11
N SER A 120 -33.02 6.31 -0.26
CA SER A 120 -33.46 5.30 0.73
C SER A 120 -32.30 4.55 1.40
N LEU A 121 -31.07 4.72 0.92
CA LEU A 121 -29.83 4.18 1.51
C LEU A 121 -29.24 5.05 2.62
N VAL A 122 -29.70 6.31 2.77
CA VAL A 122 -29.16 7.26 3.76
C VAL A 122 -29.26 6.71 5.18
N GLY A 123 -28.14 6.72 5.90
CA GLY A 123 -28.03 6.23 7.27
C GLY A 123 -28.04 4.71 7.44
N LYS A 124 -28.03 3.92 6.36
CA LYS A 124 -28.08 2.44 6.41
C LYS A 124 -26.73 1.81 6.02
N PRO A 125 -26.37 0.64 6.56
CA PRO A 125 -25.21 -0.11 6.09
C PRO A 125 -25.48 -0.70 4.71
N PHE A 126 -24.72 -0.25 3.70
CA PHE A 126 -24.77 -0.84 2.37
C PHE A 126 -23.39 -1.01 1.72
N ALA A 127 -23.33 -1.90 0.73
CA ALA A 127 -22.15 -2.15 -0.08
C ALA A 127 -22.52 -2.29 -1.57
N VAL A 128 -21.58 -1.97 -2.44
CA VAL A 128 -21.76 -2.06 -3.91
C VAL A 128 -20.94 -3.24 -4.44
N GLY A 129 -21.56 -4.11 -5.23
CA GLY A 129 -20.92 -5.31 -5.78
C GLY A 129 -21.92 -6.42 -6.14
N GLY A 130 -21.46 -7.67 -5.97
CA GLY A 130 -22.27 -8.88 -6.13
C GLY A 130 -21.38 -10.12 -6.08
N GLY A 131 -21.59 -11.01 -5.11
CA GLY A 131 -20.67 -12.10 -4.78
C GLY A 131 -19.37 -11.65 -4.11
N VAL A 132 -18.73 -10.60 -4.63
CA VAL A 132 -17.65 -9.82 -4.00
C VAL A 132 -18.09 -8.35 -3.92
N LEU A 133 -17.71 -7.68 -2.84
CA LEU A 133 -18.00 -6.27 -2.57
C LEU A 133 -16.87 -5.37 -3.10
N CYS A 134 -17.18 -4.45 -4.00
CA CYS A 134 -16.22 -3.51 -4.57
C CYS A 134 -15.97 -2.31 -3.65
N THR A 135 -17.00 -1.83 -2.94
CA THR A 135 -16.86 -0.83 -1.87
C THR A 135 -18.01 -0.96 -0.85
N ALA A 136 -17.87 -0.29 0.30
CA ALA A 136 -18.84 -0.28 1.39
C ALA A 136 -19.00 1.15 1.94
N SER A 137 -20.23 1.50 2.34
CA SER A 137 -20.57 2.77 2.99
C SER A 137 -19.89 2.89 4.36
N TYR A 138 -19.76 4.11 4.89
CA TYR A 138 -19.11 4.32 6.20
C TYR A 138 -19.90 3.71 7.37
N GLU A 139 -21.21 3.52 7.21
CA GLU A 139 -22.07 2.76 8.12
C GLU A 139 -21.70 1.28 8.10
N ALA A 140 -21.55 0.68 6.91
CA ALA A 140 -21.18 -0.72 6.77
C ALA A 140 -19.74 -1.02 7.24
N ARG A 141 -18.81 -0.06 7.05
CA ARG A 141 -17.41 -0.18 7.50
C ARG A 141 -17.27 -0.28 9.03
N LYS A 142 -18.19 0.30 9.80
CA LYS A 142 -18.21 0.16 11.28
C LYS A 142 -18.31 -1.32 11.71
N TYR A 143 -19.06 -2.12 10.98
CA TYR A 143 -19.18 -3.58 11.17
C TYR A 143 -18.01 -4.38 10.55
N GLY A 144 -17.03 -3.72 9.95
CA GLY A 144 -15.90 -4.36 9.28
C GLY A 144 -16.10 -4.67 7.80
N VAL A 145 -17.28 -4.39 7.22
CA VAL A 145 -17.56 -4.65 5.79
C VAL A 145 -16.67 -3.77 4.91
N ARG A 146 -15.98 -4.37 3.93
CA ARG A 146 -14.91 -3.70 3.16
C ARG A 146 -14.75 -4.21 1.72
N SER A 147 -14.06 -3.42 0.90
CA SER A 147 -13.70 -3.77 -0.48
C SER A 147 -12.86 -5.06 -0.57
N GLY A 148 -13.15 -5.90 -1.54
CA GLY A 148 -12.53 -7.23 -1.72
C GLY A 148 -13.07 -8.33 -0.81
N MET A 149 -14.08 -8.04 0.03
CA MET A 149 -14.75 -9.04 0.87
C MET A 149 -15.84 -9.78 0.08
N ALA A 150 -16.04 -11.07 0.36
CA ALA A 150 -17.16 -11.83 -0.21
C ALA A 150 -18.51 -11.40 0.41
N GLU A 151 -19.55 -11.34 -0.40
CA GLU A 151 -20.88 -10.81 -0.03
C GLU A 151 -21.49 -11.53 1.18
N PHE A 152 -21.36 -12.87 1.24
CA PHE A 152 -21.87 -13.67 2.34
C PHE A 152 -21.13 -13.44 3.67
N VAL A 153 -19.86 -13.02 3.62
CA VAL A 153 -19.07 -12.63 4.80
C VAL A 153 -19.51 -11.24 5.26
N GLY A 154 -19.73 -10.31 4.34
CA GLY A 154 -20.30 -8.99 4.64
C GLY A 154 -21.66 -9.09 5.34
N LYS A 155 -22.56 -9.96 4.84
CA LYS A 155 -23.86 -10.27 5.45
C LYS A 155 -23.80 -11.05 6.77
N LYS A 156 -22.64 -11.61 7.13
CA LYS A 156 -22.40 -12.23 8.45
C LYS A 156 -21.85 -11.25 9.47
N LEU A 157 -21.07 -10.26 9.03
CA LEU A 157 -20.62 -9.14 9.87
C LEU A 157 -21.74 -8.11 10.12
N CYS A 158 -22.61 -7.90 9.13
CA CYS A 158 -23.75 -6.98 9.21
C CYS A 158 -24.99 -7.65 8.59
N PRO A 159 -25.90 -8.22 9.41
CA PRO A 159 -27.09 -8.92 8.90
C PRO A 159 -28.00 -8.04 8.03
N ASP A 160 -28.11 -6.76 8.36
CA ASP A 160 -28.94 -5.77 7.66
C ASP A 160 -28.25 -5.17 6.41
N LEU A 161 -27.11 -5.72 5.97
CA LEU A 161 -26.31 -5.18 4.87
C LEU A 161 -27.08 -5.22 3.54
N ILE A 162 -27.45 -4.04 3.05
CA ILE A 162 -28.01 -3.86 1.71
C ILE A 162 -26.88 -4.02 0.68
N VAL A 163 -27.11 -4.81 -0.36
CA VAL A 163 -26.14 -5.02 -1.45
C VAL A 163 -26.71 -4.43 -2.74
N VAL A 164 -26.04 -3.39 -3.25
CA VAL A 164 -26.41 -2.67 -4.48
C VAL A 164 -25.56 -3.20 -5.64
N LYS A 165 -26.17 -3.39 -6.81
CA LYS A 165 -25.45 -3.82 -8.01
C LYS A 165 -24.58 -2.69 -8.57
N LEU A 166 -23.45 -3.04 -9.16
CA LEU A 166 -22.57 -2.11 -9.87
C LEU A 166 -23.28 -1.44 -11.05
N ASN A 167 -23.08 -0.13 -11.21
CA ASN A 167 -23.46 0.67 -12.36
C ASN A 167 -22.26 1.52 -12.82
N PHE A 168 -21.41 0.92 -13.66
CA PHE A 168 -20.21 1.57 -14.18
C PHE A 168 -20.48 2.80 -15.06
N GLU A 169 -21.68 2.95 -15.63
CA GLU A 169 -22.03 4.14 -16.41
C GLU A 169 -22.06 5.39 -15.51
N ARG A 170 -22.78 5.32 -14.39
CA ARG A 170 -22.81 6.37 -13.36
C ARG A 170 -21.44 6.67 -12.79
N TYR A 171 -20.63 5.63 -12.49
CA TYR A 171 -19.30 5.83 -11.91
C TYR A 171 -18.36 6.50 -12.90
N ASN A 172 -18.41 6.13 -14.18
CA ASN A 172 -17.64 6.79 -15.23
C ASN A 172 -18.11 8.23 -15.50
N GLU A 173 -19.41 8.52 -15.40
CA GLU A 173 -19.94 9.87 -15.53
C GLU A 173 -19.49 10.78 -14.38
N MET A 174 -19.71 10.35 -13.14
CA MET A 174 -19.35 11.13 -11.95
C MET A 174 -17.83 11.29 -11.81
N SER A 175 -17.06 10.27 -12.20
CA SER A 175 -15.60 10.34 -12.30
C SER A 175 -15.17 11.46 -13.24
N LYS A 176 -15.70 11.50 -14.47
CA LYS A 176 -15.39 12.57 -15.44
C LYS A 176 -15.67 13.96 -14.89
N ARG A 177 -16.85 14.18 -14.29
CA ARG A 177 -17.23 15.46 -13.68
C ARG A 177 -16.23 15.93 -12.61
N CYS A 178 -15.82 15.06 -11.68
CA CYS A 178 -14.82 15.40 -10.68
C CYS A 178 -13.43 15.65 -11.32
N MET A 179 -13.03 14.80 -12.26
CA MET A 179 -11.78 14.93 -13.00
C MET A 179 -11.72 16.21 -13.87
N GLU A 180 -12.86 16.74 -14.32
CA GLU A 180 -12.96 18.04 -15.01
C GLU A 180 -12.82 19.23 -14.04
N ILE A 181 -13.20 19.08 -12.76
CA ILE A 181 -12.96 20.08 -11.72
C ILE A 181 -11.48 20.10 -11.34
N PHE A 182 -10.84 18.94 -11.13
CA PHE A 182 -9.41 18.85 -10.80
C PHE A 182 -8.50 19.45 -11.90
N ARG A 183 -8.85 19.27 -13.18
CA ARG A 183 -8.11 19.89 -14.31
C ARG A 183 -8.10 21.43 -14.33
N ARG A 184 -8.96 22.10 -13.56
CA ARG A 184 -8.94 23.57 -13.40
C ARG A 184 -7.73 24.02 -12.56
N TYR A 185 -7.23 23.15 -11.68
CA TYR A 185 -6.11 23.41 -10.78
C TYR A 185 -4.80 22.85 -11.36
N ASP A 186 -4.84 21.69 -12.01
CA ASP A 186 -3.71 21.14 -12.77
C ASP A 186 -4.18 20.46 -14.09
N PRO A 187 -3.99 21.10 -15.25
CA PRO A 187 -4.30 20.50 -16.55
C PRO A 187 -3.51 19.21 -16.85
N ASN A 188 -2.36 19.01 -16.21
CA ASN A 188 -1.46 17.87 -16.37
C ASN A 188 -1.63 16.80 -15.27
N MET A 189 -2.72 16.88 -14.48
CA MET A 189 -2.98 15.94 -13.40
C MET A 189 -2.90 14.46 -13.85
N CYS A 190 -2.50 13.59 -12.94
CA CYS A 190 -2.35 12.15 -13.14
C CYS A 190 -3.49 11.39 -12.44
N PRO A 191 -4.53 10.93 -13.14
CA PRO A 191 -5.50 9.98 -12.57
C PRO A 191 -4.78 8.67 -12.23
N ALA A 192 -4.95 8.18 -11.00
CA ALA A 192 -4.48 6.85 -10.59
C ALA A 192 -5.62 5.81 -10.71
N GLY A 193 -6.87 6.24 -10.50
CA GLY A 193 -8.06 5.41 -10.63
C GLY A 193 -9.26 6.20 -11.17
N CYS A 194 -10.47 5.67 -10.98
CA CYS A 194 -11.70 6.43 -11.28
C CYS A 194 -12.02 7.49 -10.22
N ASP A 195 -11.50 7.30 -9.00
CA ASP A 195 -11.79 8.08 -7.79
C ASP A 195 -10.57 8.78 -7.19
N GLU A 196 -9.37 8.49 -7.69
CA GLU A 196 -8.10 8.94 -7.11
C GLU A 196 -7.08 9.41 -8.16
N GLY A 197 -6.14 10.25 -7.73
CA GLY A 197 -5.08 10.80 -8.57
C GLY A 197 -4.25 11.89 -7.90
N TYR A 198 -3.33 12.47 -8.68
CA TYR A 198 -2.38 13.50 -8.24
C TYR A 198 -2.50 14.78 -9.08
N LEU A 199 -2.35 15.93 -8.43
CA LEU A 199 -2.16 17.26 -9.05
C LEU A 199 -0.83 17.86 -8.58
N ASN A 200 -0.18 18.67 -9.41
CA ASN A 200 0.81 19.65 -8.97
C ASN A 200 0.18 21.06 -9.01
N ILE A 201 -0.21 21.57 -7.84
CA ILE A 201 -0.87 22.88 -7.72
C ILE A 201 0.10 24.04 -7.47
N THR A 202 1.42 23.79 -7.46
CA THR A 202 2.47 24.82 -7.21
C THR A 202 2.25 26.07 -8.05
N ARG A 203 1.99 25.85 -9.35
CA ARG A 203 1.73 26.94 -10.29
C ARG A 203 0.39 27.63 -10.02
N TYR A 204 -0.68 26.87 -9.74
CA TYR A 204 -1.99 27.46 -9.47
C TYR A 204 -1.96 28.34 -8.21
N CYS A 205 -1.36 27.85 -7.12
CA CYS A 205 -1.15 28.62 -5.89
C CYS A 205 -0.37 29.92 -6.15
N LYS A 206 0.71 29.84 -6.92
CA LYS A 206 1.54 30.99 -7.28
C LYS A 206 0.82 32.01 -8.17
N ASP A 207 0.20 31.54 -9.25
CA ASP A 207 -0.44 32.38 -10.27
C ASP A 207 -1.73 33.06 -9.72
N ASN A 208 -2.37 32.49 -8.69
CA ASN A 208 -3.56 33.05 -8.02
C ASN A 208 -3.29 33.67 -6.63
N LEU A 209 -2.04 33.70 -6.15
CA LEU A 209 -1.63 34.21 -4.82
C LEU A 209 -2.40 33.58 -3.64
N ILE A 210 -2.62 32.26 -3.70
CA ILE A 210 -3.47 31.50 -2.77
C ILE A 210 -2.67 30.38 -2.09
N ASP A 211 -2.88 30.20 -0.79
CA ASP A 211 -2.21 29.13 -0.03
C ASP A 211 -2.72 27.73 -0.41
N SER A 212 -1.92 26.70 -0.13
CA SER A 212 -2.22 25.32 -0.51
C SER A 212 -3.44 24.73 0.22
N GLU A 213 -3.64 25.07 1.49
CA GLU A 213 -4.73 24.52 2.28
C GLU A 213 -6.08 25.11 1.83
N THR A 214 -6.13 26.43 1.60
CA THR A 214 -7.26 27.13 1.01
C THR A 214 -7.54 26.65 -0.41
N CYS A 215 -6.53 26.54 -1.27
CA CYS A 215 -6.71 26.06 -2.65
C CYS A 215 -7.37 24.67 -2.69
N VAL A 216 -6.92 23.75 -1.84
CA VAL A 216 -7.50 22.40 -1.73
C VAL A 216 -8.87 22.42 -1.05
N ARG A 217 -9.10 23.28 -0.04
CA ARG A 217 -10.41 23.46 0.58
C ARG A 217 -11.45 23.97 -0.42
N GLU A 218 -11.06 24.86 -1.32
CA GLU A 218 -11.91 25.36 -2.40
C GLU A 218 -12.14 24.31 -3.48
N MET A 219 -11.10 23.60 -3.92
CA MET A 219 -11.20 22.46 -4.84
C MET A 219 -12.19 21.40 -4.35
N ARG A 220 -12.08 20.99 -3.08
CA ARG A 220 -12.99 20.02 -2.43
C ARG A 220 -14.43 20.57 -2.35
N THR A 221 -14.57 21.87 -2.12
CA THR A 221 -15.85 22.59 -2.06
C THR A 221 -16.51 22.68 -3.45
N ALA A 222 -15.74 22.91 -4.52
CA ALA A 222 -16.21 22.89 -5.91
C ALA A 222 -16.73 21.49 -6.29
N VAL A 223 -15.95 20.44 -6.00
CA VAL A 223 -16.39 19.04 -6.18
C VAL A 223 -17.71 18.77 -5.46
N HIS A 224 -17.82 19.12 -4.18
CA HIS A 224 -19.06 18.94 -3.43
C HIS A 224 -20.23 19.77 -3.99
N ASN A 225 -20.00 21.02 -4.39
CA ASN A 225 -21.06 21.88 -4.89
C ASN A 225 -21.61 21.41 -6.24
N GLU A 226 -20.74 20.99 -7.16
CA GLU A 226 -21.12 20.58 -8.53
C GLU A 226 -21.57 19.12 -8.63
N THR A 227 -21.07 18.23 -7.77
CA THR A 227 -21.30 16.78 -7.88
C THR A 227 -22.03 16.14 -6.70
N LYS A 228 -22.13 16.84 -5.56
CA LYS A 228 -22.65 16.33 -4.27
C LYS A 228 -21.86 15.14 -3.69
N LEU A 229 -20.68 14.83 -4.22
CA LEU A 229 -19.72 13.87 -3.65
C LEU A 229 -18.73 14.60 -2.74
N THR A 230 -18.18 13.89 -1.74
CA THR A 230 -17.04 14.39 -0.96
C THR A 230 -15.74 13.73 -1.42
N VAL A 231 -14.65 14.48 -1.25
CA VAL A 231 -13.30 14.04 -1.57
C VAL A 231 -12.37 14.46 -0.44
N SER A 232 -11.47 13.56 -0.07
CA SER A 232 -10.40 13.85 0.89
C SER A 232 -9.07 14.00 0.18
N ALA A 233 -8.19 14.85 0.71
CA ALA A 233 -6.95 15.21 0.03
C ALA A 233 -5.73 15.29 0.97
N GLY A 234 -4.60 14.75 0.53
CA GLY A 234 -3.28 14.94 1.16
C GLY A 234 -2.46 15.96 0.38
N ILE A 235 -1.83 16.91 1.08
CA ILE A 235 -0.98 17.96 0.50
C ILE A 235 0.45 17.75 0.99
N ALA A 236 1.38 17.51 0.05
CA ALA A 236 2.75 17.08 0.32
C ALA A 236 3.74 17.68 -0.69
N PRO A 237 5.06 17.67 -0.40
CA PRO A 237 6.10 18.09 -1.35
C PRO A 237 6.26 17.15 -2.57
N ASN A 238 5.72 15.93 -2.47
CA ASN A 238 5.85 14.86 -3.46
C ASN A 238 4.62 13.92 -3.39
N LYS A 239 4.61 12.79 -4.12
CA LYS A 239 3.50 11.82 -4.19
C LYS A 239 3.22 11.04 -2.87
N ILE A 240 3.71 11.47 -1.71
CA ILE A 240 3.29 10.91 -0.41
C ILE A 240 1.81 11.23 -0.16
N SER A 241 0.97 10.23 -0.39
CA SER A 241 -0.45 10.24 -0.05
C SER A 241 -0.67 9.96 1.43
N SER A 242 -1.70 10.57 2.02
CA SER A 242 -2.06 10.38 3.42
C SER A 242 -3.58 10.29 3.60
N ASP A 243 -4.06 9.10 3.98
CA ASP A 243 -5.45 8.83 4.42
C ASP A 243 -5.89 9.63 5.66
N LYS A 244 -4.96 10.38 6.28
CA LYS A 244 -5.16 11.15 7.50
C LYS A 244 -6.29 12.17 7.27
N ASN A 245 -7.34 12.06 8.09
CA ASN A 245 -8.60 12.83 8.02
C ASN A 245 -9.65 12.37 6.98
N LYS A 246 -9.58 11.15 6.40
CA LYS A 246 -10.74 10.55 5.70
C LYS A 246 -11.88 10.17 6.67
N PRO A 247 -13.17 10.38 6.33
CA PRO A 247 -13.72 11.01 5.12
C PRO A 247 -13.90 12.53 5.21
N ASN A 248 -14.05 13.16 4.05
CA ASN A 248 -14.30 14.59 3.86
C ASN A 248 -13.39 15.52 4.66
N GLY A 249 -12.11 15.17 4.75
CA GLY A 249 -11.07 16.00 5.37
C GLY A 249 -9.90 16.25 4.44
N GLN A 250 -8.95 17.05 4.90
CA GLN A 250 -7.64 17.19 4.26
C GLN A 250 -6.54 17.15 5.31
N PHE A 251 -5.33 16.83 4.88
CA PHE A 251 -4.13 16.91 5.73
C PHE A 251 -2.97 17.49 4.92
N GLN A 252 -2.35 18.53 5.45
CA GLN A 252 -1.12 19.10 4.90
C GLN A 252 0.09 18.64 5.71
N PHE A 253 1.12 18.18 5.03
CA PHE A 253 2.45 17.99 5.58
C PHE A 253 3.17 19.34 5.72
N SER A 254 4.07 19.44 6.69
CA SER A 254 5.07 20.49 6.71
C SER A 254 6.03 20.33 5.52
N PHE A 255 6.57 21.45 5.03
CA PHE A 255 7.45 21.49 3.84
C PHE A 255 8.93 21.59 4.24
N ASP A 256 9.28 21.00 5.37
CA ASP A 256 10.63 20.86 5.92
C ASP A 256 11.03 19.39 6.02
N ARG A 257 12.34 19.14 5.94
CA ARG A 257 12.94 17.80 5.93
C ARG A 257 12.67 17.04 7.22
N GLU A 258 12.81 17.71 8.36
CA GLU A 258 12.76 17.11 9.69
C GLU A 258 11.37 16.54 10.00
N SER A 259 10.30 17.33 9.79
CA SER A 259 8.91 16.88 9.98
C SER A 259 8.52 15.71 9.07
N ILE A 260 9.09 15.65 7.85
CA ILE A 260 8.83 14.57 6.89
C ILE A 260 9.49 13.28 7.39
N ILE A 261 10.75 13.33 7.82
CA ILE A 261 11.47 12.16 8.34
C ILE A 261 10.86 11.69 9.67
N GLU A 262 10.47 12.60 10.57
CA GLU A 262 9.76 12.26 11.82
C GLU A 262 8.43 11.54 11.53
N PHE A 263 7.62 12.04 10.59
CA PHE A 263 6.39 11.36 10.19
C PHE A 263 6.64 9.96 9.60
N MET A 264 7.64 9.81 8.73
CA MET A 264 7.93 8.53 8.10
C MET A 264 8.52 7.53 9.10
N HIS A 265 9.32 7.98 10.07
CA HIS A 265 9.92 7.13 11.11
C HIS A 265 8.88 6.23 11.81
N ASP A 266 7.75 6.80 12.21
CA ASP A 266 6.67 6.09 12.92
C ASP A 266 5.63 5.46 11.97
N LEU A 267 5.67 5.76 10.67
CA LEU A 267 4.72 5.21 9.70
C LEU A 267 4.94 3.70 9.51
N PRO A 268 3.92 2.83 9.75
CA PRO A 268 4.04 1.40 9.50
C PRO A 268 4.25 1.13 8.01
N VAL A 269 5.22 0.28 7.63
CA VAL A 269 5.60 0.05 6.22
C VAL A 269 4.40 -0.38 5.35
N ARG A 270 3.44 -1.10 5.93
CA ARG A 270 2.19 -1.53 5.25
C ARG A 270 1.29 -0.37 4.78
N LYS A 271 1.49 0.86 5.24
CA LYS A 271 0.80 2.07 4.74
C LYS A 271 1.46 2.69 3.51
N VAL A 272 2.70 2.29 3.17
CA VAL A 272 3.44 2.80 2.01
C VAL A 272 2.92 2.15 0.72
N PRO A 273 2.55 2.91 -0.33
CA PRO A 273 2.27 2.36 -1.65
C PRO A 273 3.44 1.52 -2.17
N GLY A 274 3.18 0.30 -2.64
CA GLY A 274 4.21 -0.69 -2.95
C GLY A 274 4.28 -1.84 -1.94
N VAL A 275 4.14 -1.55 -0.64
CA VAL A 275 4.27 -2.56 0.42
C VAL A 275 2.96 -3.34 0.62
N GLY A 276 2.75 -4.35 -0.21
CA GLY A 276 1.69 -5.34 -0.05
C GLY A 276 1.93 -6.29 1.14
N ARG A 277 0.90 -7.05 1.55
CA ARG A 277 0.96 -7.92 2.75
C ARG A 277 2.07 -8.98 2.73
N VAL A 278 2.52 -9.38 1.54
CA VAL A 278 3.61 -10.36 1.40
C VAL A 278 4.95 -9.71 1.79
N HIS A 279 5.24 -8.53 1.25
CA HIS A 279 6.44 -7.76 1.61
C HIS A 279 6.38 -7.24 3.06
N GLU A 280 5.22 -6.80 3.55
CA GLU A 280 4.97 -6.53 4.99
C GLU A 280 5.44 -7.70 5.87
N ARG A 281 5.04 -8.93 5.55
CA ARG A 281 5.38 -10.12 6.34
C ARG A 281 6.85 -10.56 6.16
N MET A 282 7.46 -10.29 5.00
CA MET A 282 8.89 -10.52 4.77
C MET A 282 9.77 -9.51 5.52
N LEU A 283 9.37 -8.24 5.56
CA LEU A 283 10.02 -7.17 6.32
C LEU A 283 9.87 -7.39 7.84
N GLU A 284 8.66 -7.71 8.33
CA GLU A 284 8.42 -8.01 9.76
C GLU A 284 9.29 -9.19 10.24
N ALA A 285 9.59 -10.16 9.37
CA ALA A 285 10.44 -11.29 9.72
C ALA A 285 11.93 -10.92 9.92
N ILE A 286 12.44 -9.91 9.22
CA ILE A 286 13.83 -9.43 9.39
C ILE A 286 13.96 -8.32 10.45
N GLY A 287 12.84 -7.83 10.99
CA GLY A 287 12.77 -6.85 12.09
C GLY A 287 11.97 -5.59 11.76
N ILE A 288 11.67 -5.34 10.48
CA ILE A 288 11.18 -4.05 9.98
C ILE A 288 9.65 -3.98 10.04
N ARG A 289 9.11 -2.98 10.76
CA ARG A 289 7.68 -2.70 10.91
C ARG A 289 7.30 -1.27 10.56
N THR A 290 8.13 -0.29 10.90
CA THR A 290 7.98 1.13 10.49
C THR A 290 9.03 1.52 9.46
N CYS A 291 8.90 2.71 8.86
CA CYS A 291 9.92 3.22 7.96
C CYS A 291 11.17 3.72 8.71
N GLY A 292 11.10 3.92 10.04
CA GLY A 292 12.27 4.11 10.91
C GLY A 292 13.16 2.87 10.98
N ASP A 293 12.56 1.68 11.14
CA ASP A 293 13.29 0.40 11.20
C ASP A 293 14.13 0.13 9.94
N ILE A 294 13.73 0.67 8.78
CA ILE A 294 14.48 0.57 7.52
C ILE A 294 15.92 1.07 7.70
N TYR A 295 16.11 2.21 8.38
CA TYR A 295 17.44 2.77 8.63
C TYR A 295 18.25 1.91 9.61
N ALA A 296 17.59 1.43 10.68
CA ALA A 296 18.22 0.52 11.65
C ALA A 296 18.68 -0.81 11.01
N HIS A 297 18.00 -1.26 9.96
CA HIS A 297 18.31 -2.50 9.23
C HIS A 297 19.00 -2.27 7.86
N ARG A 298 19.40 -1.05 7.52
CA ARG A 298 19.83 -0.66 6.15
C ARG A 298 21.01 -1.45 5.59
N GLY A 299 21.99 -1.81 6.43
CA GLY A 299 23.09 -2.69 6.04
C GLY A 299 22.63 -4.12 5.70
N THR A 300 21.63 -4.65 6.42
CA THR A 300 21.02 -5.96 6.13
C THR A 300 20.19 -5.92 4.86
N LEU A 301 19.46 -4.83 4.61
CA LEU A 301 18.71 -4.62 3.37
C LEU A 301 19.64 -4.57 2.15
N SER A 302 20.80 -3.91 2.26
CA SER A 302 21.79 -3.83 1.18
C SER A 302 22.41 -5.20 0.83
N LEU A 303 22.57 -6.08 1.82
CA LEU A 303 23.00 -7.47 1.59
C LEU A 303 21.90 -8.38 1.03
N MET A 304 20.67 -7.86 0.84
CA MET A 304 19.48 -8.59 0.40
C MET A 304 18.67 -7.80 -0.63
N ASP A 305 19.32 -6.90 -1.39
CA ASP A 305 18.67 -5.89 -2.23
C ASP A 305 17.67 -6.49 -3.23
N GLU A 306 18.08 -7.56 -3.94
CA GLU A 306 17.24 -8.30 -4.90
C GLU A 306 15.87 -8.77 -4.33
N LEU A 307 15.76 -8.95 -3.01
CA LEU A 307 14.54 -9.40 -2.33
C LEU A 307 13.66 -8.25 -1.80
N PHE A 308 14.22 -7.04 -1.68
CA PHE A 308 13.63 -5.96 -0.88
C PHE A 308 13.65 -4.57 -1.53
N GLY A 309 14.52 -4.28 -2.49
CA GLY A 309 14.64 -2.97 -3.14
C GLY A 309 15.15 -1.89 -2.18
N LEU A 310 16.44 -1.90 -1.90
CA LEU A 310 17.12 -0.99 -1.00
C LEU A 310 16.78 0.47 -1.32
N ARG A 311 16.95 0.91 -2.58
CA ARG A 311 16.75 2.32 -2.96
C ARG A 311 15.30 2.76 -2.79
N PHE A 312 14.32 1.91 -3.09
CA PHE A 312 12.90 2.16 -2.77
C PHE A 312 12.65 2.30 -1.25
N LEU A 313 13.23 1.42 -0.44
CA LEU A 313 13.07 1.45 1.02
C LEU A 313 13.77 2.67 1.64
N LEU A 314 14.95 3.06 1.16
CA LEU A 314 15.65 4.28 1.61
C LEU A 314 14.88 5.55 1.22
N ARG A 315 14.38 5.64 -0.01
CA ARG A 315 13.49 6.73 -0.46
C ARG A 315 12.24 6.81 0.43
N THR A 316 11.65 5.65 0.77
CA THR A 316 10.55 5.54 1.73
C THR A 316 10.94 6.06 3.12
N HIS A 317 12.05 5.62 3.70
CA HIS A 317 12.54 6.08 5.01
C HIS A 317 12.70 7.62 5.06
N LEU A 318 13.30 8.19 4.01
CA LEU A 318 13.56 9.62 3.89
C LEU A 318 12.30 10.45 3.53
N GLY A 319 11.16 9.83 3.23
CA GLY A 319 9.98 10.52 2.70
C GLY A 319 10.24 11.20 1.34
N ILE A 320 11.07 10.58 0.51
CA ILE A 320 11.37 11.01 -0.86
C ILE A 320 10.54 10.17 -1.83
N ALA A 321 9.72 10.84 -2.62
CA ALA A 321 8.97 10.24 -3.71
C ALA A 321 9.03 11.17 -4.94
N SER A 322 8.57 10.66 -6.07
CA SER A 322 8.29 11.48 -7.26
C SER A 322 7.49 12.75 -6.91
N ASN A 323 7.90 13.92 -7.40
CA ASN A 323 7.04 15.12 -7.43
C ASN A 323 6.56 15.47 -8.86
N VAL A 324 6.95 14.65 -9.85
CA VAL A 324 6.54 14.80 -11.24
C VAL A 324 5.12 14.26 -11.43
N VAL A 325 4.16 15.17 -11.58
CA VAL A 325 2.78 14.86 -11.99
C VAL A 325 2.65 15.13 -13.49
N GLN A 326 2.30 14.10 -14.24
CA GLN A 326 2.01 14.15 -15.68
C GLN A 326 0.90 13.13 -16.01
N PRO A 327 0.08 13.33 -17.05
CA PRO A 327 -0.94 12.35 -17.42
C PRO A 327 -0.29 11.08 -17.99
N THR A 328 -0.80 9.91 -17.60
CA THR A 328 -0.39 8.62 -18.16
C THR A 328 -0.52 8.63 -19.68
N GLN A 329 0.56 8.30 -20.38
CA GLN A 329 0.60 8.30 -21.83
C GLN A 329 0.00 6.99 -22.35
N ARG A 330 -0.59 7.03 -23.55
CA ARG A 330 -1.36 5.89 -24.08
C ARG A 330 -0.50 4.63 -24.25
N GLN A 331 0.74 4.82 -24.66
CA GLN A 331 1.79 3.82 -24.83
C GLN A 331 2.27 3.14 -23.54
N ASP A 332 2.00 3.71 -22.37
CA ASP A 332 2.43 3.16 -21.07
C ASP A 332 1.69 1.85 -20.72
N ARG A 333 0.63 1.54 -21.47
CA ARG A 333 -0.18 0.32 -21.36
C ARG A 333 0.63 -0.93 -21.74
N LYS A 334 1.11 -1.65 -20.72
CA LYS A 334 1.86 -2.91 -20.88
C LYS A 334 0.99 -4.11 -21.32
N SER A 335 -0.32 -4.10 -21.03
CA SER A 335 -1.24 -5.21 -21.34
C SER A 335 -2.72 -4.81 -21.47
N ILE A 336 -3.52 -5.72 -22.04
CA ILE A 336 -4.99 -5.71 -22.07
C ILE A 336 -5.45 -7.15 -21.77
N GLY A 337 -6.51 -7.34 -20.99
CA GLY A 337 -7.03 -8.68 -20.73
C GLY A 337 -8.49 -8.67 -20.28
N ALA A 338 -9.16 -9.79 -20.54
CA ALA A 338 -10.51 -10.05 -20.07
C ALA A 338 -10.49 -11.37 -19.27
N GLU A 339 -11.09 -11.38 -18.08
CA GLU A 339 -11.32 -12.61 -17.31
C GLU A 339 -12.74 -12.65 -16.74
N ARG A 340 -13.27 -13.85 -16.54
CA ARG A 340 -14.61 -14.07 -15.97
C ARG A 340 -14.60 -15.19 -14.96
N THR A 341 -15.11 -14.89 -13.76
CA THR A 341 -15.40 -15.86 -12.70
C THR A 341 -16.83 -16.39 -12.84
N PHE A 342 -17.03 -17.69 -12.62
CA PHE A 342 -18.31 -18.39 -12.72
C PHE A 342 -18.41 -19.52 -11.67
N ARG A 343 -19.58 -20.16 -11.58
CA ARG A 343 -19.73 -21.41 -10.79
C ARG A 343 -18.90 -22.53 -11.42
N SER A 344 -18.30 -23.40 -10.61
CA SER A 344 -17.37 -24.44 -11.06
C SER A 344 -17.86 -25.23 -12.29
N LEU A 345 -17.04 -25.30 -13.33
CA LEU A 345 -17.28 -26.03 -14.57
C LEU A 345 -16.20 -27.09 -14.78
N SER A 346 -16.61 -28.30 -15.20
CA SER A 346 -15.72 -29.39 -15.59
C SER A 346 -15.98 -29.93 -17.01
N ASP A 347 -17.12 -29.60 -17.62
CA ASP A 347 -17.38 -29.97 -19.02
C ASP A 347 -16.52 -29.15 -19.99
N LYS A 348 -15.78 -29.87 -20.84
CA LYS A 348 -14.90 -29.32 -21.88
C LYS A 348 -15.63 -28.36 -22.82
N ASN A 349 -16.86 -28.66 -23.23
CA ASN A 349 -17.56 -27.83 -24.22
C ASN A 349 -18.05 -26.52 -23.60
N THR A 350 -18.55 -26.57 -22.37
CA THR A 350 -18.96 -25.39 -21.60
C THR A 350 -17.76 -24.51 -21.23
N ILE A 351 -16.61 -25.10 -20.88
CA ILE A 351 -15.35 -24.37 -20.67
C ILE A 351 -14.90 -23.67 -21.97
N LEU A 352 -14.93 -24.35 -23.11
CA LEU A 352 -14.58 -23.76 -24.40
C LEU A 352 -15.56 -22.64 -24.81
N SER A 353 -16.85 -22.75 -24.48
CA SER A 353 -17.81 -21.65 -24.64
C SER A 353 -17.43 -20.43 -23.77
N LYS A 354 -17.00 -20.62 -22.51
CA LYS A 354 -16.52 -19.50 -21.68
C LYS A 354 -15.21 -18.88 -22.19
N LEU A 355 -14.36 -19.67 -22.85
CA LEU A 355 -13.18 -19.14 -23.55
C LEU A 355 -13.57 -18.30 -24.77
N ASP A 356 -14.59 -18.72 -25.54
CA ASP A 356 -15.10 -17.99 -26.70
C ASP A 356 -15.74 -16.65 -26.33
N ASP A 357 -16.50 -16.60 -25.22
CA ASP A 357 -17.01 -15.35 -24.64
C ASP A 357 -15.86 -14.37 -24.34
N VAL A 358 -14.83 -14.86 -23.63
CA VAL A 358 -13.66 -14.07 -23.20
C VAL A 358 -12.82 -13.60 -24.40
N ALA A 359 -12.63 -14.45 -25.41
CA ALA A 359 -11.93 -14.06 -26.64
C ALA A 359 -12.72 -13.00 -27.44
N THR A 360 -14.06 -13.09 -27.44
CA THR A 360 -14.94 -12.09 -28.06
C THR A 360 -14.85 -10.75 -27.34
N GLU A 361 -14.90 -10.74 -26.01
CA GLU A 361 -14.73 -9.54 -25.19
C GLU A 361 -13.36 -8.88 -25.41
N LEU A 362 -12.28 -9.66 -25.33
CA LEU A 362 -10.92 -9.18 -25.49
C LEU A 362 -10.66 -8.60 -26.90
N ALA A 363 -11.18 -9.26 -27.95
CA ALA A 363 -11.11 -8.73 -29.31
C ALA A 363 -11.86 -7.39 -29.44
N ASN A 364 -13.04 -7.27 -28.83
CA ASN A 364 -13.82 -6.02 -28.84
C ASN A 364 -13.08 -4.89 -28.10
N ASP A 365 -12.49 -5.15 -26.93
CA ASP A 365 -11.74 -4.13 -26.18
C ASP A 365 -10.41 -3.77 -26.86
N MET A 366 -9.74 -4.72 -27.52
CA MET A 366 -8.57 -4.42 -28.35
C MET A 366 -8.95 -3.59 -29.59
N ALA A 367 -10.04 -3.92 -30.28
CA ALA A 367 -10.50 -3.19 -31.46
C ALA A 367 -10.98 -1.77 -31.11
N LYS A 368 -11.88 -1.63 -30.12
CA LYS A 368 -12.35 -0.34 -29.58
C LYS A 368 -11.21 0.48 -28.98
N GLY A 369 -10.25 -0.19 -28.36
CA GLY A 369 -9.08 0.44 -27.77
C GLY A 369 -8.02 0.84 -28.79
N GLY A 370 -8.02 0.30 -30.01
CA GLY A 370 -7.01 0.55 -31.05
C GLY A 370 -5.68 -0.15 -30.79
N TRP A 371 -5.70 -1.45 -30.47
CA TRP A 371 -4.52 -2.21 -30.04
C TRP A 371 -4.34 -3.55 -30.76
N MET A 372 -3.08 -3.93 -30.95
CA MET A 372 -2.65 -5.32 -31.22
C MET A 372 -1.62 -5.73 -30.17
N GLY A 373 -1.24 -7.01 -30.13
CA GLY A 373 -0.06 -7.45 -29.37
C GLY A 373 0.58 -8.71 -29.93
N LYS A 374 1.57 -9.26 -29.20
CA LYS A 374 2.35 -10.44 -29.63
C LYS A 374 2.33 -11.63 -28.69
N THR A 375 1.97 -11.45 -27.42
CA THR A 375 1.97 -12.55 -26.44
C THR A 375 0.58 -12.70 -25.86
N VAL A 376 -0.02 -13.90 -25.98
CA VAL A 376 -1.30 -14.26 -25.36
C VAL A 376 -1.02 -15.15 -24.15
N THR A 377 -1.53 -14.75 -22.99
CA THR A 377 -1.55 -15.54 -21.77
C THR A 377 -2.98 -16.03 -21.52
N LEU A 378 -3.17 -17.35 -21.51
CA LEU A 378 -4.31 -18.00 -20.90
C LEU A 378 -4.14 -17.99 -19.38
N LYS A 379 -5.20 -17.61 -18.66
CA LYS A 379 -5.29 -17.66 -17.20
C LYS A 379 -6.52 -18.47 -16.81
N TYR A 380 -6.36 -19.42 -15.89
CA TYR A 380 -7.48 -20.16 -15.31
C TYR A 380 -7.32 -20.29 -13.80
N LYS A 381 -8.45 -20.41 -13.09
CA LYS A 381 -8.48 -20.67 -11.65
C LYS A 381 -9.24 -21.97 -11.43
N LEU A 382 -8.65 -22.92 -10.73
CA LEU A 382 -9.33 -24.14 -10.31
C LEU A 382 -10.41 -23.82 -9.28
N ASP A 383 -11.37 -24.72 -9.08
CA ASP A 383 -12.39 -24.52 -8.04
C ASP A 383 -11.81 -24.50 -6.60
N THR A 384 -10.59 -25.04 -6.44
CA THR A 384 -9.67 -24.92 -5.29
C THR A 384 -9.04 -23.53 -5.11
N TYR A 385 -9.40 -22.54 -5.92
CA TYR A 385 -8.85 -21.17 -5.95
C TYR A 385 -7.39 -21.03 -6.42
N GLN A 386 -6.66 -22.12 -6.65
CA GLN A 386 -5.34 -22.12 -7.27
C GLN A 386 -5.40 -21.51 -8.68
N VAL A 387 -4.45 -20.64 -9.02
CA VAL A 387 -4.35 -19.93 -10.30
C VAL A 387 -3.23 -20.54 -11.13
N PHE A 388 -3.45 -20.61 -12.43
CA PHE A 388 -2.48 -21.08 -13.41
C PHE A 388 -2.47 -20.16 -14.63
N THR A 389 -1.27 -19.87 -15.12
CA THR A 389 -0.97 -19.08 -16.31
C THR A 389 -0.25 -19.96 -17.35
N ARG A 390 -0.55 -19.74 -18.63
CA ARG A 390 0.12 -20.37 -19.79
C ARG A 390 0.23 -19.32 -20.88
N ALA A 391 1.38 -19.19 -21.55
CA ALA A 391 1.59 -18.12 -22.54
C ALA A 391 2.18 -18.63 -23.86
N LYS A 392 1.74 -18.01 -24.96
CA LYS A 392 2.31 -18.20 -26.31
C LYS A 392 2.66 -16.85 -26.92
N SER A 393 3.84 -16.76 -27.55
CA SER A 393 4.31 -15.54 -28.23
C SER A 393 4.40 -15.77 -29.74
N PHE A 394 4.07 -14.73 -30.51
CA PHE A 394 4.04 -14.72 -31.97
C PHE A 394 5.06 -13.72 -32.54
N SER A 395 5.52 -13.98 -33.75
CA SER A 395 6.40 -13.06 -34.50
C SER A 395 5.61 -11.87 -35.08
N HIS A 396 4.40 -12.14 -35.57
CA HIS A 396 3.43 -11.18 -36.10
C HIS A 396 2.55 -10.59 -34.98
N TRP A 397 1.73 -9.60 -35.34
CA TRP A 397 0.77 -8.94 -34.45
C TRP A 397 -0.60 -9.61 -34.56
N ILE A 398 -1.27 -9.81 -33.43
CA ILE A 398 -2.62 -10.40 -33.34
C ILE A 398 -3.59 -9.48 -32.58
N SER A 399 -4.87 -9.57 -32.96
CA SER A 399 -5.99 -8.86 -32.32
C SER A 399 -7.37 -9.45 -32.61
N GLN A 400 -7.49 -10.42 -33.54
CA GLN A 400 -8.78 -10.98 -33.93
C GLN A 400 -9.27 -12.03 -32.92
N LYS A 401 -10.59 -12.14 -32.77
CA LYS A 401 -11.23 -13.14 -31.90
C LYS A 401 -10.69 -14.54 -32.18
N ASP A 402 -10.63 -14.94 -33.45
CA ASP A 402 -10.34 -16.32 -33.83
C ASP A 402 -8.90 -16.71 -33.49
N ASP A 403 -7.93 -15.79 -33.64
CA ASP A 403 -6.54 -15.99 -33.20
C ASP A 403 -6.45 -16.16 -31.67
N LEU A 404 -7.14 -15.29 -30.93
CA LEU A 404 -7.18 -15.30 -29.46
C LEU A 404 -7.83 -16.58 -28.92
N PHE A 405 -8.96 -17.00 -29.52
CA PHE A 405 -9.67 -18.22 -29.17
C PHE A 405 -8.86 -19.47 -29.53
N ALA A 406 -8.30 -19.54 -30.75
CA ALA A 406 -7.47 -20.67 -31.17
C ALA A 406 -6.24 -20.83 -30.27
N THR A 407 -5.57 -19.72 -29.93
CA THR A 407 -4.42 -19.72 -29.00
C THR A 407 -4.82 -20.13 -27.59
N GLY A 408 -5.90 -19.56 -27.05
CA GLY A 408 -6.41 -19.94 -25.73
C GLY A 408 -6.81 -21.41 -25.65
N LYS A 409 -7.36 -21.96 -26.74
CA LYS A 409 -7.77 -23.36 -26.86
C LYS A 409 -6.56 -24.29 -26.97
N GLU A 410 -5.54 -23.91 -27.73
CA GLU A 410 -4.25 -24.61 -27.81
C GLU A 410 -3.59 -24.71 -26.42
N LEU A 411 -3.57 -23.61 -25.67
CA LEU A 411 -3.00 -23.54 -24.32
C LEU A 411 -3.84 -24.28 -23.25
N LEU A 412 -5.15 -24.39 -23.46
CA LEU A 412 -6.07 -25.05 -22.51
C LEU A 412 -6.14 -26.56 -22.69
N LEU A 413 -6.11 -27.07 -23.93
CA LEU A 413 -6.36 -28.48 -24.23
C LEU A 413 -5.42 -29.48 -23.51
N PRO A 414 -4.11 -29.21 -23.35
CA PRO A 414 -3.18 -30.11 -22.62
C PRO A 414 -3.47 -30.24 -21.12
N GLU A 415 -4.14 -29.24 -20.52
CA GLU A 415 -4.40 -29.19 -19.08
C GLU A 415 -5.65 -29.98 -18.67
N LEU A 416 -6.50 -30.37 -19.63
CA LEU A 416 -7.75 -31.08 -19.35
C LEU A 416 -7.50 -32.56 -18.99
N PRO A 417 -8.29 -33.16 -18.05
CA PRO A 417 -9.52 -32.62 -17.46
C PRO A 417 -9.28 -31.72 -16.23
N LEU A 418 -9.98 -30.58 -16.20
CA LEU A 418 -9.97 -29.62 -15.07
C LEU A 418 -11.36 -29.44 -14.47
N THR A 419 -11.42 -28.87 -13.27
CA THR A 419 -12.62 -28.20 -12.75
C THR A 419 -12.27 -26.76 -12.42
N ILE A 420 -12.71 -25.82 -13.27
CA ILE A 420 -12.34 -24.39 -13.18
C ILE A 420 -13.50 -23.51 -12.73
N ARG A 421 -13.17 -22.37 -12.12
CA ARG A 421 -14.11 -21.32 -11.67
C ARG A 421 -13.87 -19.96 -12.34
N LEU A 422 -12.81 -19.84 -13.14
CA LEU A 422 -12.42 -18.63 -13.84
C LEU A 422 -11.65 -19.02 -15.09
N ILE A 423 -11.93 -18.35 -16.20
CA ILE A 423 -11.04 -18.34 -17.38
C ILE A 423 -10.81 -16.90 -17.84
N GLY A 424 -9.65 -16.64 -18.41
CA GLY A 424 -9.22 -15.33 -18.86
C GLY A 424 -8.16 -15.39 -19.95
N LEU A 425 -8.08 -14.34 -20.76
CA LEU A 425 -7.04 -14.12 -21.75
C LEU A 425 -6.44 -12.72 -21.51
N ARG A 426 -5.11 -12.62 -21.56
CA ARG A 426 -4.35 -11.37 -21.53
C ARG A 426 -3.45 -11.28 -22.76
N VAL A 427 -3.41 -10.13 -23.42
CA VAL A 427 -2.41 -9.80 -24.44
C VAL A 427 -1.38 -8.85 -23.85
N THR A 428 -0.10 -9.14 -24.10
CA THR A 428 1.06 -8.29 -23.75
C THR A 428 1.94 -8.05 -24.98
N LYS A 429 2.97 -7.19 -24.83
CA LYS A 429 3.81 -6.67 -25.93
C LYS A 429 2.94 -6.01 -27.01
N LEU A 430 2.34 -4.87 -26.67
CA LEU A 430 1.33 -4.22 -27.49
C LEU A 430 1.91 -3.35 -28.62
N LYS A 431 1.14 -3.15 -29.69
CA LYS A 431 1.28 -2.03 -30.66
C LYS A 431 0.02 -1.18 -30.63
N ASP A 432 0.19 0.12 -30.51
CA ASP A 432 -0.85 1.12 -30.69
C ASP A 432 -1.16 1.31 -32.20
N LEU A 433 -2.44 1.28 -32.56
CA LEU A 433 -2.95 1.55 -33.92
C LEU A 433 -3.40 3.01 -34.13
N HIS A 434 -3.46 3.81 -33.08
CA HIS A 434 -3.80 5.24 -33.13
C HIS A 434 -2.58 6.15 -33.02
N ALA A 435 -1.42 5.61 -32.59
CA ALA A 435 -0.15 6.30 -32.71
C ALA A 435 0.17 6.54 -34.20
N SER A 436 0.30 7.80 -34.60
CA SER A 436 0.81 8.15 -35.93
C SER A 436 2.23 7.61 -36.08
N GLU A 437 2.51 6.81 -37.12
CA GLU A 437 3.87 6.31 -37.33
C GLU A 437 4.84 7.49 -37.52
N PRO A 438 6.01 7.48 -36.86
CA PRO A 438 6.97 8.58 -36.93
C PRO A 438 7.40 8.78 -38.39
N THR A 439 7.20 9.99 -38.91
CA THR A 439 7.25 10.33 -40.34
C THR A 439 8.68 10.43 -40.93
N GLY A 440 9.58 9.55 -40.48
CA GLY A 440 10.97 9.43 -40.95
C GLY A 440 11.26 8.24 -41.87
N GLY A 441 10.36 7.27 -42.00
CA GLY A 441 10.65 5.93 -42.56
C GLY A 441 11.15 5.86 -44.01
N ILE A 442 10.77 6.80 -44.88
CA ILE A 442 11.17 6.79 -46.32
C ILE A 442 11.99 8.02 -46.73
N LYS A 443 11.76 9.19 -46.13
CA LYS A 443 12.47 10.43 -46.54
C LYS A 443 13.99 10.39 -46.29
N ARG A 444 14.46 9.62 -45.30
CA ARG A 444 15.92 9.43 -45.05
C ARG A 444 16.64 8.65 -46.16
N PHE A 445 15.93 7.85 -46.98
CA PHE A 445 16.56 7.09 -48.07
C PHE A 445 16.84 7.92 -49.34
N PHE A 446 16.18 9.07 -49.51
CA PHE A 446 16.29 9.88 -50.74
C PHE A 446 17.24 11.09 -50.63
N THR A 447 17.74 11.42 -49.44
CA THR A 447 18.60 12.60 -49.19
C THR A 447 20.10 12.27 -49.08
N ALA A 448 20.55 11.12 -49.59
CA ALA A 448 21.93 10.63 -49.46
C ALA A 448 22.56 10.23 -50.81
N SER A 449 22.63 11.17 -51.77
CA SER A 449 23.13 10.87 -53.13
C SER A 449 23.80 12.05 -53.86
N SER A 450 24.71 12.78 -53.19
CA SER A 450 25.48 13.85 -53.86
C SER A 450 26.92 14.05 -53.34
N SER A 451 27.74 13.01 -53.36
CA SER A 451 29.21 13.15 -53.52
C SER A 451 29.86 11.88 -54.06
N SER A 452 30.97 12.03 -54.79
CA SER A 452 31.75 10.93 -55.39
C SER A 452 33.25 11.10 -55.05
N PRO A 453 34.07 10.05 -55.18
CA PRO A 453 35.03 9.70 -54.11
C PRO A 453 36.45 10.28 -54.25
N ARG A 454 37.17 10.31 -53.12
CA ARG A 454 38.65 10.38 -53.07
C ARG A 454 39.25 9.23 -52.26
N LYS A 455 40.56 9.03 -52.44
CA LYS A 455 41.28 7.78 -52.15
C LYS A 455 41.44 7.45 -50.66
N LYS A 456 41.54 6.13 -50.39
CA LYS A 456 41.90 5.50 -49.11
C LYS A 456 43.28 5.94 -48.61
N THR A 457 43.39 6.14 -47.30
CA THR A 457 44.57 5.78 -46.49
C THR A 457 44.08 4.82 -45.38
N LYS A 458 44.97 4.16 -44.61
CA LYS A 458 44.67 2.92 -43.87
C LYS A 458 45.09 3.01 -42.39
N ARG A 459 44.38 2.25 -41.52
CA ARG A 459 44.56 2.06 -40.06
C ARG A 459 44.09 3.24 -39.18
N GLU A 460 43.76 3.03 -37.91
CA GLU A 460 43.81 1.77 -37.11
C GLU A 460 42.40 1.23 -36.75
N VAL A 461 42.28 0.31 -35.79
CA VAL A 461 41.00 -0.29 -35.35
C VAL A 461 40.75 0.01 -33.88
N GLU A 462 39.61 0.62 -33.58
CA GLU A 462 39.02 0.64 -32.23
C GLU A 462 37.78 -0.28 -32.21
N VAL A 463 37.44 -0.77 -31.02
CA VAL A 463 36.36 -1.76 -30.82
C VAL A 463 35.18 -1.07 -30.16
N ASP A 464 34.21 -0.65 -30.98
CA ASP A 464 32.94 -0.13 -30.49
C ASP A 464 32.24 -1.17 -29.61
N THR A 465 32.09 -0.82 -28.32
CA THR A 465 31.37 -1.61 -27.34
C THR A 465 29.99 -1.00 -27.17
N GLU A 466 29.05 -1.37 -28.05
CA GLU A 466 27.70 -0.81 -28.05
C GLU A 466 26.96 -1.15 -26.74
N LEU A 467 26.83 -0.14 -25.86
CA LEU A 467 25.93 -0.16 -24.72
C LEU A 467 24.47 -0.17 -25.22
N PRO A 468 23.60 -1.07 -24.73
CA PRO A 468 22.18 -1.03 -25.05
C PRO A 468 21.56 0.29 -24.58
N THR A 469 20.95 1.04 -25.50
CA THR A 469 20.28 2.31 -25.17
C THR A 469 19.06 2.05 -24.28
N GLU A 470 19.09 2.58 -23.07
CA GLU A 470 17.96 2.53 -22.13
C GLU A 470 16.73 3.28 -22.70
N THR A 471 15.54 2.71 -22.50
CA THR A 471 14.28 3.39 -22.80
C THR A 471 13.92 4.34 -21.66
N PRO A 472 13.78 5.66 -21.90
CA PRO A 472 13.45 6.60 -20.82
C PRO A 472 12.00 6.41 -20.34
N GLY A 473 11.75 6.59 -19.04
CA GLY A 473 10.41 6.93 -18.53
C GLY A 473 9.86 6.19 -17.32
N VAL A 474 10.56 5.20 -16.74
CA VAL A 474 10.17 4.61 -15.45
C VAL A 474 11.40 4.51 -14.56
N ASP A 475 11.43 5.29 -13.49
CA ASP A 475 12.40 5.15 -12.40
C ASP A 475 12.12 3.82 -11.67
N SER A 476 13.06 2.88 -11.74
CA SER A 476 12.93 1.56 -11.11
C SER A 476 12.84 1.64 -9.58
N ASP A 477 13.40 2.71 -8.99
CA ASP A 477 13.50 2.87 -7.54
C ASP A 477 12.23 3.49 -6.93
N GLU A 478 11.25 3.91 -7.74
CA GLU A 478 9.93 4.35 -7.24
C GLU A 478 9.04 3.18 -6.76
N TYR A 479 9.42 1.93 -6.99
CA TYR A 479 8.61 0.75 -6.69
C TYR A 479 9.39 -0.40 -6.07
N MET A 480 8.72 -1.28 -5.31
CA MET A 480 9.33 -2.54 -4.85
C MET A 480 9.60 -3.49 -6.02
N PRO A 481 10.61 -4.39 -5.91
CA PRO A 481 10.73 -5.56 -6.77
C PRO A 481 9.40 -6.31 -6.89
N ASN A 482 9.07 -6.73 -8.12
CA ASN A 482 7.84 -7.48 -8.46
C ASN A 482 6.53 -6.72 -8.19
N TYR A 483 6.54 -5.40 -7.94
CA TYR A 483 5.33 -4.59 -7.70
C TYR A 483 4.26 -4.75 -8.79
N TYR A 484 4.65 -4.70 -10.07
CA TYR A 484 3.75 -4.88 -11.21
C TYR A 484 3.30 -6.33 -11.45
N GLU A 485 3.88 -7.30 -10.74
CA GLU A 485 3.49 -8.71 -10.79
C GLU A 485 2.47 -9.06 -9.69
N MET A 486 2.19 -8.14 -8.74
CA MET A 486 1.29 -8.39 -7.62
C MET A 486 -0.19 -8.65 -7.99
N ASP A 487 -0.63 -8.27 -9.20
CA ASP A 487 -1.93 -8.66 -9.75
C ASP A 487 -1.98 -10.16 -10.17
N GLU A 488 -0.81 -10.80 -10.27
CA GLU A 488 -0.63 -12.22 -10.56
C GLU A 488 -0.05 -12.91 -9.31
N GLU A 489 -0.92 -13.11 -8.31
CA GLU A 489 -0.61 -13.72 -6.99
C GLU A 489 -0.16 -15.21 -7.02
N THR A 490 0.41 -15.64 -8.15
CA THR A 490 1.03 -16.95 -8.41
C THR A 490 2.21 -16.90 -9.39
N ASP A 491 2.51 -15.78 -10.05
CA ASP A 491 3.67 -15.66 -10.95
C ASP A 491 4.94 -15.38 -10.13
N LEU A 492 5.34 -16.36 -9.32
CA LEU A 492 6.69 -16.48 -8.80
C LEU A 492 7.43 -17.48 -9.70
N PRO A 493 8.59 -17.15 -10.30
CA PRO A 493 9.41 -18.15 -10.95
C PRO A 493 9.79 -19.20 -9.92
N GLY A 494 9.63 -20.48 -10.29
CA GLY A 494 10.30 -21.54 -9.57
C GLY A 494 11.81 -21.27 -9.65
N LEU A 495 12.48 -21.26 -8.49
CA LEU A 495 13.92 -21.46 -8.48
C LEU A 495 14.14 -22.91 -8.91
N GLU A 496 14.37 -23.11 -10.21
CA GLU A 496 15.00 -24.31 -10.72
C GLU A 496 16.42 -24.37 -10.13
N ASP A 497 16.84 -25.56 -9.69
CA ASP A 497 18.15 -25.76 -9.07
C ASP A 497 19.26 -25.75 -10.15
N ASP A 498 19.59 -24.56 -10.68
CA ASP A 498 20.69 -24.37 -11.64
C ASP A 498 22.04 -24.20 -10.93
N ASP A 499 22.79 -25.30 -10.85
CA ASP A 499 24.10 -25.41 -10.19
C ASP A 499 25.23 -24.87 -11.08
N SER A 500 25.13 -23.58 -11.48
CA SER A 500 26.05 -22.96 -12.45
C SER A 500 26.55 -21.55 -12.07
N MET A 501 27.05 -21.38 -10.84
CA MET A 501 27.76 -20.16 -10.43
C MET A 501 29.05 -19.92 -11.26
N GLN A 502 29.00 -18.97 -12.20
CA GLN A 502 30.19 -18.40 -12.86
C GLN A 502 30.30 -16.89 -12.63
N GLU A 503 31.54 -16.39 -12.59
CA GLU A 503 31.89 -15.12 -11.96
C GLU A 503 31.44 -13.85 -12.70
N ARG A 504 31.00 -12.84 -11.93
CA ARG A 504 31.20 -11.41 -12.18
C ARG A 504 31.06 -10.61 -10.87
N GLY A 505 31.74 -9.46 -10.77
CA GLY A 505 31.34 -8.38 -9.84
C GLY A 505 31.91 -8.35 -8.41
N LYS A 506 33.10 -8.91 -8.12
CA LYS A 506 33.74 -8.68 -6.80
C LYS A 506 34.18 -7.21 -6.64
N ILE A 507 33.65 -6.51 -5.63
CA ILE A 507 34.12 -5.19 -5.20
C ILE A 507 35.54 -5.33 -4.60
N PRO A 508 36.54 -4.51 -4.98
CA PRO A 508 37.91 -4.68 -4.48
C PRO A 508 38.07 -4.34 -2.99
N LEU A 509 38.38 -5.34 -2.17
CA LEU A 509 38.96 -5.13 -0.83
C LEU A 509 40.48 -5.03 -0.96
N ALA A 510 41.08 -3.98 -0.40
CA ALA A 510 42.51 -3.73 -0.48
C ALA A 510 43.30 -4.57 0.54
N GLU A 511 44.23 -5.40 0.08
CA GLU A 511 45.07 -6.22 0.96
C GLU A 511 46.25 -5.44 1.57
N HIS A 512 46.65 -5.83 2.78
CA HIS A 512 47.84 -5.30 3.46
C HIS A 512 49.14 -5.86 2.85
N SER A 513 50.04 -4.96 2.43
CA SER A 513 51.48 -5.26 2.34
C SER A 513 52.25 -4.59 3.49
N LYS A 514 53.30 -5.26 3.98
CA LYS A 514 54.09 -4.81 5.15
C LYS A 514 55.51 -4.42 4.73
N SER A 515 55.95 -3.22 5.10
CA SER A 515 57.38 -2.88 5.21
C SER A 515 57.62 -1.84 6.32
N ARG A 516 58.88 -1.65 6.74
CA ARG A 516 59.31 -0.92 7.96
C ARG A 516 60.23 0.29 7.59
N PRO A 517 60.65 1.15 8.55
CA PRO A 517 60.74 2.59 8.30
C PRO A 517 62.17 3.18 8.37
N PRO A 518 62.34 4.46 8.03
CA PRO A 518 63.43 5.32 8.51
C PRO A 518 63.05 6.09 9.80
N LYS A 519 64.05 6.70 10.45
CA LYS A 519 63.93 7.54 11.67
C LYS A 519 64.51 8.96 11.42
N PRO A 520 64.26 9.96 12.30
CA PRO A 520 64.33 11.39 11.96
C PRO A 520 65.62 12.11 12.39
N PRO A 521 65.79 13.40 12.04
CA PRO A 521 66.70 14.31 12.72
C PRO A 521 66.03 15.56 13.36
N SER A 522 66.51 15.88 14.57
CA SER A 522 66.70 17.20 15.20
C SER A 522 65.60 18.30 15.24
N SER A 523 65.34 18.74 16.46
CA SER A 523 64.56 19.92 16.91
C SER A 523 65.23 21.29 16.72
N LYS A 524 64.44 22.38 16.85
CA LYS A 524 64.73 23.49 17.81
C LYS A 524 63.62 24.57 17.95
N LYS A 525 63.37 24.93 19.22
CA LYS A 525 62.88 26.20 19.82
C LYS A 525 61.51 26.81 19.43
N ALA A 526 60.68 26.94 20.47
CA ALA A 526 59.41 27.66 20.58
C ALA A 526 59.53 29.19 20.63
N ILE A 527 58.37 29.88 20.57
CA ILE A 527 58.00 31.07 21.35
C ILE A 527 56.47 31.10 21.57
N SER A 528 56.07 31.54 22.78
CA SER A 528 54.73 31.92 23.26
C SER A 528 54.96 33.08 24.27
N PRO A 529 53.96 33.77 24.88
CA PRO A 529 52.50 33.56 24.88
C PRO A 529 51.65 34.86 24.77
N SER A 530 50.31 34.74 24.83
CA SER A 530 49.47 35.54 25.76
C SER A 530 48.01 35.05 25.83
N ILE A 531 47.43 35.05 27.03
CA ILE A 531 46.00 34.82 27.37
C ILE A 531 45.69 35.72 28.58
N PRO A 532 44.48 36.30 28.69
CA PRO A 532 43.91 36.60 30.01
C PRO A 532 42.51 35.98 30.23
N HIS A 533 42.43 35.21 31.31
CA HIS A 533 41.22 34.90 32.09
C HIS A 533 40.62 36.18 32.77
N TYR A 534 39.55 36.22 33.60
CA TYR A 534 38.71 35.20 34.29
C TYR A 534 37.43 35.84 34.90
N LYS A 535 36.43 34.99 35.22
CA LYS A 535 35.57 34.98 36.45
C LYS A 535 34.34 35.89 36.63
N ASP A 536 33.38 35.26 37.32
CA ASP A 536 32.15 35.75 37.97
C ASP A 536 32.41 36.38 39.35
N PRO A 537 31.40 37.05 39.95
CA PRO A 537 31.12 36.84 41.38
C PRO A 537 29.61 36.77 41.75
N ILE A 538 29.31 36.67 43.05
CA ILE A 538 28.05 36.21 43.66
C ILE A 538 27.72 37.06 44.93
N TYR A 539 26.44 37.41 45.16
CA TYR A 539 25.83 37.94 46.44
C TYR A 539 26.26 39.38 46.91
N SER A 540 25.56 40.15 47.79
CA SER A 540 24.16 40.17 48.34
C SER A 540 23.86 41.44 49.24
N GLU A 541 22.61 41.60 49.70
CA GLU A 541 22.09 42.36 50.90
C GLU A 541 21.68 43.87 50.88
N GLY A 542 20.69 44.22 51.76
CA GLY A 542 20.18 45.57 52.15
C GLY A 542 18.85 46.03 51.47
N HIS A 543 17.64 46.07 52.06
CA HIS A 543 17.06 46.83 53.22
C HIS A 543 17.17 48.38 53.08
N GLU A 544 16.17 49.26 53.33
CA GLU A 544 14.77 49.28 53.86
C GLU A 544 14.11 50.65 53.46
N ASP A 545 12.81 51.03 53.58
CA ASP A 545 11.48 50.42 53.86
C ASP A 545 10.33 51.41 53.45
N SER A 546 9.04 50.99 53.55
CA SER A 546 7.79 51.79 53.70
C SER A 546 7.12 52.39 52.43
N GLY A 547 5.79 52.59 52.44
CA GLY A 547 5.12 53.38 51.36
C GLY A 547 3.59 53.41 51.22
N ALA A 548 2.88 52.28 51.36
CA ALA A 548 1.39 52.13 51.36
C ALA A 548 0.55 52.39 50.06
N GLN A 549 -0.52 51.58 49.92
CA GLN A 549 -1.81 51.79 49.21
C GLN A 549 -1.89 51.99 47.67
N GLY A 550 -2.08 50.86 46.98
CA GLY A 550 -3.36 50.55 46.32
C GLY A 550 -3.74 51.23 44.98
N VAL A 551 -3.53 50.53 43.86
CA VAL A 551 -4.07 50.85 42.53
C VAL A 551 -4.86 49.66 41.98
N ALA A 552 -5.94 49.92 41.22
CA ALA A 552 -6.86 48.90 40.72
C ALA A 552 -7.11 49.01 39.20
N THR A 553 -7.47 47.88 38.58
CA THR A 553 -7.86 47.69 37.16
C THR A 553 -6.76 47.97 36.11
N ARG A 554 -6.66 47.22 34.99
CA ARG A 554 -7.47 46.09 34.46
C ARG A 554 -6.56 45.23 33.56
N LEU A 555 -6.58 43.91 33.74
CA LEU A 555 -6.09 42.91 32.78
C LEU A 555 -6.99 41.68 32.87
N ASP A 556 -7.33 41.07 31.74
CA ASP A 556 -8.26 39.94 31.67
C ASP A 556 -7.57 38.58 31.94
N PRO A 557 -8.30 37.56 32.46
CA PRO A 557 -7.68 36.40 33.08
C PRO A 557 -7.57 35.17 32.17
N MET A 558 -6.68 34.24 32.54
CA MET A 558 -6.63 32.90 31.94
C MET A 558 -7.87 32.07 32.30
N ALA A 559 -8.40 31.30 31.35
CA ALA A 559 -9.52 30.40 31.58
C ALA A 559 -9.08 29.12 32.33
N SER A 560 -9.20 29.13 33.67
CA SER A 560 -9.02 27.94 34.50
C SER A 560 -10.26 27.03 34.44
N SER A 561 -10.09 25.74 34.17
CA SER A 561 -11.17 24.76 34.20
C SER A 561 -11.57 24.41 35.64
N SER A 562 -12.59 25.09 36.17
CA SER A 562 -13.20 24.75 37.46
C SER A 562 -14.03 23.48 37.34
N THR A 563 -13.54 22.35 37.85
CA THR A 563 -14.36 21.16 38.08
C THR A 563 -15.33 21.43 39.23
N SER A 564 -16.62 21.60 38.92
CA SER A 564 -17.67 21.67 39.94
C SER A 564 -17.81 20.29 40.60
N ILE A 565 -17.49 20.23 41.90
CA ILE A 565 -17.79 19.07 42.73
C ILE A 565 -19.25 19.17 43.12
N GLU A 566 -20.08 18.33 42.53
CA GLU A 566 -21.52 18.29 42.74
C GLU A 566 -21.92 17.02 43.49
N HIS A 567 -23.10 17.03 44.11
CA HIS A 567 -23.65 15.86 44.78
C HIS A 567 -24.44 15.02 43.78
N HIS A 568 -23.99 13.79 43.56
CA HIS A 568 -24.54 12.86 42.58
C HIS A 568 -24.87 11.51 43.22
N ASP A 569 -25.96 10.88 42.77
CA ASP A 569 -26.30 9.50 43.10
C ASP A 569 -25.85 8.54 42.00
N CYS A 570 -25.19 7.45 42.37
CA CYS A 570 -24.93 6.35 41.44
C CYS A 570 -26.22 5.55 41.17
N PRO A 571 -26.75 5.52 39.93
CA PRO A 571 -28.02 4.86 39.60
C PRO A 571 -28.00 3.32 39.73
N ILE A 572 -26.84 2.72 39.98
CA ILE A 572 -26.67 1.25 40.07
C ILE A 572 -26.57 0.76 41.51
N CYS A 573 -26.04 1.59 42.43
CA CYS A 573 -25.86 1.21 43.84
C CYS A 573 -26.54 2.14 44.85
N GLY A 574 -27.19 3.22 44.40
CA GLY A 574 -27.87 4.20 45.26
C GLY A 574 -26.93 4.96 46.19
N LYS A 575 -25.64 5.04 45.86
CA LYS A 575 -24.65 5.74 46.68
C LYS A 575 -24.53 7.20 46.26
N HIS A 576 -24.89 8.07 47.19
CA HIS A 576 -24.66 9.51 47.13
C HIS A 576 -23.15 9.83 47.28
N MET A 577 -22.62 10.75 46.47
CA MET A 577 -21.21 11.18 46.52
C MET A 577 -21.00 12.60 45.99
N ALA A 578 -20.08 13.33 46.62
CA ALA A 578 -19.58 14.61 46.13
C ALA A 578 -18.42 14.35 45.15
N THR A 579 -18.63 14.61 43.86
CA THR A 579 -17.64 14.33 42.80
C THR A 579 -17.97 15.15 41.55
N ASP A 580 -17.10 15.11 40.54
CA ASP A 580 -17.43 15.65 39.22
C ASP A 580 -18.05 14.56 38.32
N ASN A 581 -18.53 14.94 37.14
CA ASN A 581 -19.08 13.99 36.18
C ASN A 581 -18.09 12.88 35.76
N GLN A 582 -16.77 13.11 35.85
CA GLN A 582 -15.78 12.10 35.48
C GLN A 582 -15.61 11.04 36.58
N GLY A 583 -15.58 11.46 37.84
CA GLY A 583 -15.59 10.56 39.00
C GLY A 583 -16.89 9.78 39.17
N LEU A 584 -18.04 10.40 38.87
CA LEU A 584 -19.33 9.70 38.84
C LEU A 584 -19.33 8.56 37.80
N ASN A 585 -18.91 8.84 36.57
CA ASN A 585 -18.85 7.84 35.50
C ASN A 585 -17.88 6.70 35.85
N ALA A 586 -16.68 7.00 36.36
CA ALA A 586 -15.73 5.99 36.82
C ALA A 586 -16.30 5.09 37.95
N HIS A 587 -17.15 5.64 38.82
CA HIS A 587 -17.85 4.86 39.83
C HIS A 587 -18.99 3.99 39.25
N ILE A 588 -19.70 4.47 38.23
CA ILE A 588 -20.74 3.70 37.52
C ILE A 588 -20.11 2.50 36.81
N ASP A 589 -18.98 2.67 36.12
CA ASP A 589 -18.23 1.58 35.49
C ASP A 589 -17.72 0.54 36.51
N PHE A 590 -17.28 0.99 37.68
CA PHE A 590 -16.93 0.11 38.79
C PHE A 590 -18.15 -0.68 39.31
N CYS A 591 -19.33 -0.06 39.38
CA CYS A 591 -20.57 -0.75 39.75
C CYS A 591 -21.04 -1.77 38.71
N LEU A 592 -20.94 -1.44 37.41
CA LEU A 592 -21.24 -2.36 36.31
C LEU A 592 -20.32 -3.59 36.33
N SER A 593 -19.01 -3.38 36.43
CA SER A 593 -18.03 -4.46 36.45
C SER A 593 -18.18 -5.35 37.69
N LYS A 594 -18.48 -4.78 38.87
CA LYS A 594 -18.81 -5.55 40.08
C LYS A 594 -20.08 -6.40 39.91
N GLY A 595 -21.11 -5.88 39.23
CA GLY A 595 -22.32 -6.63 38.89
C GLY A 595 -22.02 -7.84 37.99
N ALA A 596 -21.21 -7.66 36.96
CA ALA A 596 -20.78 -8.73 36.06
C ALA A 596 -19.96 -9.82 36.79
N ILE A 597 -19.07 -9.44 37.71
CA ILE A 597 -18.28 -10.38 38.53
C ILE A 597 -19.19 -11.22 39.44
N LEU A 598 -20.18 -10.60 40.09
CA LEU A 598 -21.13 -11.32 40.95
C LEU A 598 -22.02 -12.27 40.14
N ALA A 599 -22.46 -11.88 38.94
CA ALA A 599 -23.21 -12.76 38.05
C ALA A 599 -22.38 -13.98 37.61
N ALA A 600 -21.10 -13.79 37.28
CA ALA A 600 -20.19 -14.88 36.93
C ALA A 600 -19.94 -15.83 38.13
N GLN A 601 -19.80 -15.30 39.34
CA GLN A 601 -19.63 -16.10 40.56
C GLN A 601 -20.90 -16.90 40.92
N ALA A 602 -22.09 -16.31 40.73
CA ALA A 602 -23.36 -17.02 40.92
C ALA A 602 -23.51 -18.18 39.92
N ALA A 603 -23.18 -17.97 38.64
CA ALA A 603 -23.19 -19.01 37.62
C ALA A 603 -22.21 -20.17 37.93
N ALA A 604 -21.04 -19.86 38.51
CA ALA A 604 -20.05 -20.86 38.90
C ALA A 604 -20.44 -21.71 40.13
N SER A 605 -21.43 -21.29 40.92
CA SER A 605 -21.72 -21.84 42.25
C SER A 605 -22.83 -22.91 42.29
N SER A 606 -23.35 -23.36 41.14
CA SER A 606 -24.50 -24.28 41.05
C SER A 606 -24.09 -25.77 40.94
N PRO A 607 -24.40 -26.64 41.93
CA PRO A 607 -23.98 -28.05 41.89
C PRO A 607 -24.78 -28.90 40.88
N GLY A 608 -24.08 -29.65 40.02
CA GLY A 608 -24.70 -30.48 38.98
C GLY A 608 -25.43 -31.72 39.51
N ARG A 609 -26.64 -31.98 39.01
CA ARG A 609 -27.47 -33.15 39.38
C ARG A 609 -27.06 -34.38 38.55
N ARG A 610 -26.61 -35.44 39.22
CA ARG A 610 -26.10 -36.68 38.59
C ARG A 610 -27.19 -37.43 37.80
N ARG A 611 -26.82 -37.99 36.64
CA ARG A 611 -27.54 -39.12 36.02
C ARG A 611 -27.11 -40.42 36.72
N ALA A 612 -28.05 -41.34 36.92
CA ALA A 612 -27.80 -42.72 37.34
C ALA A 612 -28.32 -43.69 36.27
N SER A 613 -27.71 -44.87 36.18
CA SER A 613 -27.95 -45.86 35.13
C SER A 613 -28.58 -47.14 35.68
N THR A 614 -29.61 -47.65 35.00
CA THR A 614 -30.11 -49.02 35.16
C THR A 614 -30.39 -49.64 33.79
N ALA A 615 -30.12 -50.93 33.67
CA ALA A 615 -30.49 -51.77 32.53
C ALA A 615 -31.61 -52.73 32.92
N PRO A 616 -32.29 -53.37 31.96
CA PRO A 616 -32.80 -54.71 32.18
C PRO A 616 -32.46 -55.70 31.04
N THR A 617 -32.84 -56.96 31.25
CA THR A 617 -32.37 -58.17 30.56
C THR A 617 -33.36 -58.73 29.51
N THR A 618 -32.94 -59.80 28.83
CA THR A 618 -33.69 -60.49 27.76
C THR A 618 -34.69 -61.55 28.28
N LYS A 619 -35.86 -61.68 27.62
CA LYS A 619 -36.46 -62.92 27.05
C LYS A 619 -38.01 -62.95 27.06
N ARG A 620 -38.57 -63.51 25.97
CA ARG A 620 -39.97 -63.96 25.77
C ARG A 620 -41.02 -62.83 25.78
N LYS A 621 -42.18 -62.98 25.13
CA LYS A 621 -42.65 -64.08 24.27
C LYS A 621 -42.42 -63.79 22.80
#